data_AF-A0AAD3YCT5-F1
#
_entry.id   AF-A0AAD3YCT5-F1
#
_cell.length_a   1.000
_cell.length_b   1.000
_cell.length_c   1.000
_cell.angle_alpha   90.00
_cell.angle_beta   90.00
_cell.angle_gamma   90.00
#
_symmetry.space_group_name_H-M   'P 1'
#
loop_
_entity.id
_entity.type
_entity.pdbx_description
1 polymer ?
#
loop_
_entity_poly.entity_id
_entity_poly.type
_entity_poly.pdbx_seq_one_letter_code
_entity_poly.pdbx_strand_id
1 'polypeptide(L)'
;MSISKGSNRGSSWKRYLPTLQPSSPSTSDGSGITNDLTWRKGDFEIISSDSVRFLVDSRHLKSSSVFHAAIHAGLGTAILTDTLIERAPTIRAFLSLSGKSLDIPPSCAGLRELLAFLERWGAQPLLPFFWRALETAIRDKKVWAPWAFQTAAFGNNATLCELVLRVEADNLWAQGIGTGTPRESVWDPAHWPAAFRSSPPRYLRALEHAWESSFRKGGPESSAGVERLAGEFVRCLGIAE
;
A
#
# COMPACT_ATOMS: atom_id res chain seq x y z
N MET A 1 -22.19 -12.46 -11.03
CA MET A 1 -20.91 -11.95 -10.51
C MET A 1 -19.87 -12.09 -11.63
N SER A 2 -19.69 -11.03 -12.41
CA SER A 2 -18.70 -10.99 -13.49
C SER A 2 -17.41 -10.42 -12.93
N ILE A 3 -16.38 -11.26 -12.77
CA ILE A 3 -15.03 -10.80 -12.47
C ILE A 3 -14.59 -9.96 -13.68
N SER A 4 -14.42 -8.65 -13.50
CA SER A 4 -13.97 -7.80 -14.61
C SER A 4 -12.64 -8.35 -15.11
N LYS A 5 -12.57 -8.62 -16.42
CA LYS A 5 -11.35 -9.06 -17.09
C LYS A 5 -10.37 -7.89 -17.02
N GLY A 6 -9.55 -7.89 -15.97
CA GLY A 6 -8.43 -6.98 -15.82
C GLY A 6 -7.66 -6.96 -17.13
N SER A 7 -7.56 -5.76 -17.71
CA SER A 7 -6.80 -5.50 -18.94
C SER A 7 -5.46 -6.21 -18.82
N ASN A 8 -5.26 -7.25 -19.63
CA ASN A 8 -4.03 -8.04 -19.69
C ASN A 8 -2.96 -7.17 -20.39
N ARG A 9 -2.54 -6.08 -19.73
CA ARG A 9 -1.34 -5.34 -20.06
C ARG A 9 -0.20 -6.29 -19.74
N GLY A 10 0.16 -7.13 -20.72
CA GLY A 10 1.28 -8.05 -20.59
C GLY A 10 2.48 -7.28 -20.06
N SER A 11 2.84 -7.54 -18.80
CA SER A 11 3.96 -6.92 -18.13
C SER A 11 5.23 -7.35 -18.84
N SER A 12 5.61 -6.57 -19.85
CA SER A 12 6.86 -6.72 -20.57
C SER A 12 7.99 -6.41 -19.59
N TRP A 13 8.40 -7.42 -18.82
CA TRP A 13 9.54 -7.36 -17.90
C TRP A 13 10.81 -6.84 -18.58
N LYS A 14 10.88 -6.93 -19.92
CA LYS A 14 11.92 -6.31 -20.76
C LYS A 14 12.10 -4.80 -20.52
N ARG A 15 11.09 -4.09 -20.00
CA ARG A 15 11.21 -2.66 -19.63
C ARG A 15 12.06 -2.42 -18.37
N TYR A 16 12.27 -3.47 -17.57
CA TYR A 16 13.11 -3.43 -16.36
C TYR A 16 14.51 -4.03 -16.59
N LEU A 17 14.88 -4.32 -17.85
CA LEU A 17 16.22 -4.82 -18.17
C LEU A 17 17.38 -3.87 -17.83
N PRO A 18 17.24 -2.51 -17.87
CA PRO A 18 18.35 -1.64 -17.50
C PRO A 18 18.80 -1.77 -16.04
N THR A 19 17.95 -2.33 -15.18
CA THR A 19 18.18 -2.43 -13.74
C THR A 19 18.66 -3.82 -13.30
N LEU A 20 18.57 -4.86 -14.13
CA LEU A 20 18.98 -6.21 -13.76
C LEU A 20 20.31 -6.59 -14.42
N GLN A 21 21.28 -7.01 -13.63
CA GLN A 21 22.66 -7.27 -14.09
C GLN A 21 23.12 -8.69 -13.69
N PRO A 22 23.98 -9.32 -14.50
CA PRO A 22 24.72 -10.50 -14.08
C PRO A 22 25.55 -10.21 -12.83
N SER A 23 25.74 -11.22 -11.99
CA SER A 23 26.56 -11.14 -10.79
C SER A 23 27.98 -10.67 -11.15
N SER A 24 28.30 -9.41 -10.87
CA SER A 24 29.66 -8.91 -11.03
C SER A 24 30.42 -9.11 -9.71
N PRO A 25 31.72 -9.47 -9.73
CA PRO A 25 32.52 -9.53 -8.53
C PRO A 25 32.46 -8.18 -7.83
N SER A 26 32.09 -8.18 -6.55
CA SER A 26 31.80 -6.99 -5.76
C SER A 26 33.04 -6.09 -5.65
N THR A 27 33.17 -5.09 -6.51
CA THR A 27 34.17 -4.03 -6.37
C THR A 27 33.67 -3.01 -5.34
N SER A 28 33.86 -3.32 -4.06
CA SER A 28 33.92 -2.33 -2.98
C SER A 28 35.22 -1.53 -3.19
N ASP A 29 35.23 -0.20 -3.35
CA ASP A 29 35.21 0.71 -2.19
C ASP A 29 34.94 2.19 -2.59
N GLY A 30 34.44 2.46 -3.80
CA GLY A 30 34.32 3.84 -4.31
C GLY A 30 32.91 4.45 -4.41
N SER A 31 31.84 3.67 -4.25
CA SER A 31 30.53 4.03 -4.84
C SER A 31 29.53 4.72 -3.92
N GLY A 32 29.87 5.01 -2.66
CA GLY A 32 28.93 5.64 -1.70
C GLY A 32 27.71 4.78 -1.36
N ILE A 33 27.74 3.49 -1.68
CA ILE A 33 26.66 2.53 -1.37
C ILE A 33 26.78 2.07 0.08
N THR A 34 25.69 2.18 0.85
CA THR A 34 25.62 1.73 2.24
C THR A 34 24.92 0.37 2.33
N ASN A 35 25.48 -0.59 3.07
CA ASN A 35 24.81 -1.88 3.27
C ASN A 35 23.65 -1.76 4.27
N ASP A 36 22.54 -2.43 4.02
CA ASP A 36 21.42 -2.53 4.95
C ASP A 36 21.84 -3.18 6.27
N LEU A 37 21.17 -2.81 7.37
CA LEU A 37 21.52 -3.32 8.70
C LEU A 37 21.02 -4.75 8.94
N THR A 38 19.93 -5.15 8.29
CA THR A 38 19.26 -6.43 8.51
C THR A 38 19.57 -7.43 7.40
N TRP A 39 19.47 -6.99 6.14
CA TRP A 39 19.60 -7.87 4.96
C TRP A 39 21.02 -7.83 4.42
N ARG A 40 21.93 -8.57 5.09
CA ARG A 40 23.38 -8.58 4.82
C ARG A 40 23.91 -9.88 4.23
N LYS A 41 23.04 -10.87 3.99
CA LYS A 41 23.43 -12.20 3.52
C LYS A 41 22.40 -12.73 2.54
N GLY A 42 22.87 -13.23 1.41
CA GLY A 42 22.02 -13.71 0.34
C GLY A 42 22.81 -14.01 -0.92
N ASP A 43 22.14 -14.63 -1.88
CA ASP A 43 22.66 -14.92 -3.21
C ASP A 43 22.20 -13.90 -4.27
N PHE A 44 21.34 -12.95 -3.89
CA PHE A 44 20.85 -11.89 -4.75
C PHE A 44 21.07 -10.51 -4.11
N GLU A 45 21.58 -9.57 -4.91
CA GLU A 45 21.82 -8.20 -4.51
C GLU A 45 20.72 -7.27 -5.03
N ILE A 46 20.17 -6.41 -4.17
CA ILE A 46 19.29 -5.31 -4.56
C ILE A 46 19.93 -4.01 -4.08
N ILE A 47 20.13 -3.04 -4.97
CA ILE A 47 20.56 -1.69 -4.62
C ILE A 47 19.35 -0.77 -4.79
N SER A 48 18.91 -0.10 -3.73
CA SER A 48 17.80 0.85 -3.79
C SER A 48 18.17 2.13 -4.53
N SER A 49 17.16 2.93 -4.90
CA SER A 49 17.35 4.24 -5.54
C SER A 49 18.06 5.27 -4.65
N ASP A 50 18.10 5.03 -3.34
CA ASP A 50 18.82 5.83 -2.34
C ASP A 50 20.13 5.17 -1.87
N SER A 51 20.73 4.34 -2.74
CA SER A 51 22.07 3.76 -2.58
C SER A 51 22.24 2.86 -1.36
N VAL A 52 21.19 2.13 -0.98
CA VAL A 52 21.26 1.09 0.06
C VAL A 52 21.30 -0.28 -0.58
N ARG A 53 22.33 -1.07 -0.24
CA ARG A 53 22.48 -2.45 -0.70
C ARG A 53 21.81 -3.43 0.25
N PHE A 54 21.00 -4.31 -0.30
CA PHE A 54 20.39 -5.46 0.34
C PHE A 54 20.99 -6.74 -0.24
N LEU A 55 21.53 -7.59 0.61
CA LEU A 55 21.92 -8.96 0.24
C LEU A 55 20.84 -9.89 0.78
N VAL A 56 20.11 -10.54 -0.13
CA VAL A 56 18.86 -11.25 0.16
C VAL A 56 18.91 -12.66 -0.41
N ASP A 57 18.43 -13.65 0.34
CA ASP A 57 18.20 -14.99 -0.19
C ASP A 57 17.06 -14.95 -1.22
N SER A 58 17.34 -15.44 -2.43
CA SER A 58 16.44 -15.51 -3.57
C SER A 58 15.07 -16.09 -3.24
N ARG A 59 14.94 -16.93 -2.20
CA ARG A 59 13.65 -17.45 -1.72
C ARG A 59 12.64 -16.35 -1.35
N HIS A 60 13.11 -15.22 -0.82
CA HIS A 60 12.27 -14.08 -0.45
C HIS A 60 11.71 -13.36 -1.69
N LEU A 61 12.43 -13.43 -2.80
CA LEU A 61 12.11 -12.74 -4.04
C LEU A 61 11.20 -13.54 -4.98
N LYS A 62 11.01 -14.85 -4.72
CA LYS A 62 10.17 -15.75 -5.55
C LYS A 62 8.70 -15.31 -5.66
N SER A 63 8.23 -14.48 -4.73
CA SER A 63 6.88 -13.92 -4.75
C SER A 63 6.68 -12.85 -5.85
N SER A 64 7.78 -12.28 -6.37
CA SER A 64 7.81 -11.34 -7.49
C SER A 64 8.10 -12.09 -8.78
N SER A 65 7.21 -11.98 -9.78
CA SER A 65 7.45 -12.58 -11.10
C SER A 65 8.67 -11.99 -11.80
N VAL A 66 8.98 -10.71 -11.56
CA VAL A 66 10.12 -10.01 -12.16
C VAL A 66 11.43 -10.51 -11.57
N PHE A 67 11.55 -10.54 -10.24
CA PHE A 67 12.77 -11.07 -9.60
C PHE A 67 12.91 -12.57 -9.85
N HIS A 68 11.82 -13.34 -9.84
CA HIS A 68 11.85 -14.76 -10.15
C HIS A 68 12.41 -15.03 -11.56
N ALA A 69 11.97 -14.26 -12.57
CA ALA A 69 12.51 -14.35 -13.92
C ALA A 69 13.99 -13.95 -13.98
N ALA A 70 14.40 -12.90 -13.25
CA ALA A 70 15.78 -12.46 -13.16
C ALA A 70 16.71 -13.55 -12.59
N ILE A 71 16.29 -14.18 -11.49
CA ILE A 71 17.00 -15.29 -10.84
C ILE A 71 17.13 -16.46 -11.82
N HIS A 72 16.05 -16.84 -12.51
CA HIS A 72 16.09 -17.91 -13.52
C HIS A 72 16.99 -17.60 -14.71
N ALA A 73 17.15 -16.33 -15.05
CA ALA A 73 18.08 -15.87 -16.10
C ALA A 73 19.53 -15.78 -15.61
N GLY A 74 19.84 -16.16 -14.36
CA GLY A 74 21.18 -16.08 -13.80
C GLY A 74 21.64 -14.64 -13.49
N LEU A 75 20.71 -13.71 -13.36
CA LEU A 75 21.00 -12.35 -12.89
C LEU A 75 21.12 -12.40 -11.36
N GLY A 76 22.14 -11.73 -10.82
CA GLY A 76 22.42 -11.72 -9.37
C GLY A 76 22.28 -10.35 -8.73
N THR A 77 21.97 -9.32 -9.53
CA THR A 77 21.90 -7.94 -9.03
C THR A 77 20.75 -7.17 -9.67
N ALA A 78 20.03 -6.41 -8.85
CA ALA A 78 19.01 -5.45 -9.25
C ALA A 78 19.36 -4.05 -8.73
N ILE A 79 19.64 -3.09 -9.62
CA ILE A 79 19.89 -1.69 -9.29
C ILE A 79 18.62 -0.91 -9.55
N LEU A 80 17.92 -0.48 -8.50
CA LEU A 80 16.64 0.18 -8.61
C LEU A 80 16.83 1.70 -8.72
N THR A 81 15.97 2.38 -9.48
CA THR A 81 16.17 3.79 -9.90
C THR A 81 14.97 4.69 -9.65
N ASP A 82 13.79 4.13 -9.37
CA ASP A 82 12.59 4.90 -9.08
C ASP A 82 12.63 5.46 -7.65
N THR A 83 12.93 6.75 -7.54
CA THR A 83 13.07 7.43 -6.26
C THR A 83 11.77 7.54 -5.45
N LEU A 84 10.62 7.19 -6.01
CA LEU A 84 9.33 7.23 -5.29
C LEU A 84 9.03 5.90 -4.61
N ILE A 85 9.24 4.78 -5.30
CA ILE A 85 8.79 3.46 -4.83
C ILE A 85 9.92 2.45 -4.62
N GLU A 86 11.13 2.70 -5.15
CA GLU A 86 12.28 1.80 -5.07
C GLU A 86 13.32 2.24 -4.02
N ARG A 87 12.85 2.90 -2.95
CA ARG A 87 13.68 3.34 -1.82
C ARG A 87 13.91 2.23 -0.79
N ALA A 88 14.94 2.38 0.03
CA ALA A 88 15.28 1.42 1.07
C ALA A 88 14.12 1.07 2.03
N PRO A 89 13.31 2.02 2.55
CA PRO A 89 12.17 1.67 3.41
C PRO A 89 11.12 0.78 2.73
N THR A 90 10.84 1.02 1.45
CA THR A 90 9.88 0.21 0.67
C THR A 90 10.38 -1.20 0.45
N ILE A 91 11.66 -1.36 0.13
CA ILE A 91 12.29 -2.67 -0.05
C ILE A 91 12.30 -3.44 1.27
N ARG A 92 12.62 -2.79 2.41
CA ARG A 92 12.50 -3.43 3.74
C ARG A 92 11.09 -3.94 3.99
N ALA A 93 10.08 -3.12 3.71
CA ALA A 93 8.69 -3.52 3.91
C ALA A 93 8.28 -4.69 3.00
N PHE A 94 8.71 -4.70 1.74
CA PHE A 94 8.54 -5.83 0.81
C PHE A 94 9.20 -7.11 1.33
N LEU A 95 10.46 -7.04 1.76
CA LEU A 95 11.20 -8.19 2.27
C LEU A 95 10.58 -8.74 3.56
N SER A 96 10.19 -7.87 4.49
CA SER A 96 9.47 -8.26 5.70
C SER A 96 8.15 -8.96 5.34
N LEU A 97 7.36 -8.39 4.42
CA LEU A 97 6.11 -8.98 3.95
C LEU A 97 6.33 -10.35 3.28
N SER A 98 7.41 -10.53 2.53
CA SER A 98 7.79 -11.83 1.95
C SER A 98 8.11 -12.87 3.03
N GLY A 99 8.65 -12.43 4.16
CA GLY A 99 8.84 -13.22 5.38
C GLY A 99 7.57 -13.43 6.20
N LYS A 100 6.40 -13.01 5.68
CA LYS A 100 5.07 -13.07 6.31
C LYS A 100 4.95 -12.27 7.61
N SER A 101 5.77 -11.23 7.77
CA SER A 101 5.67 -10.28 8.86
C SER A 101 5.70 -8.86 8.30
N LEU A 102 4.61 -8.11 8.42
CA LEU A 102 4.60 -6.70 8.05
C LEU A 102 4.11 -5.91 9.24
N ASP A 103 5.01 -5.11 9.81
CA ASP A 103 4.63 -4.12 10.80
C ASP A 103 4.00 -2.92 10.10
N ILE A 104 2.77 -2.60 10.49
CA ILE A 104 2.01 -1.52 9.89
C ILE A 104 2.19 -0.28 10.78
N PRO A 105 2.89 0.76 10.31
CA PRO A 105 3.06 1.96 11.11
C PRO A 105 1.70 2.63 11.35
N PRO A 106 1.46 3.27 12.51
CA PRO A 106 0.18 3.92 12.79
C PRO A 106 -0.25 4.95 11.74
N SER A 107 0.71 5.61 11.11
CA SER A 107 0.48 6.59 10.04
C SER A 107 0.21 5.96 8.66
N CYS A 108 0.34 4.64 8.52
CA CYS A 108 0.38 3.93 7.22
C CYS A 108 1.43 4.49 6.23
N ALA A 109 2.45 5.21 6.73
CA ALA A 109 3.50 5.78 5.89
C ALA A 109 4.25 4.67 5.13
N GLY A 110 4.51 4.89 3.84
CA GLY A 110 5.21 3.94 2.97
C GLY A 110 4.34 2.79 2.44
N LEU A 111 3.10 2.61 2.92
CA LEU A 111 2.25 1.51 2.45
C LEU A 111 1.77 1.72 1.00
N ARG A 112 1.55 2.97 0.59
CA ARG A 112 1.20 3.30 -0.80
C ARG A 112 2.36 2.97 -1.74
N GLU A 113 3.57 3.36 -1.36
CA GLU A 113 4.80 3.06 -2.09
C GLU A 113 5.03 1.55 -2.17
N LEU A 114 4.76 0.81 -1.09
CA LEU A 114 4.80 -0.65 -1.09
C LEU A 114 3.78 -1.25 -2.06
N LEU A 115 2.53 -0.79 -2.08
CA LEU A 115 1.52 -1.29 -3.03
C LEU A 115 1.94 -1.07 -4.48
N ALA A 116 2.44 0.13 -4.80
CA ALA A 116 2.96 0.45 -6.12
C ALA A 116 4.21 -0.40 -6.47
N PHE A 117 5.07 -0.69 -5.50
CA PHE A 117 6.20 -1.60 -5.67
C PHE A 117 5.74 -3.02 -5.97
N LEU A 118 4.77 -3.55 -5.21
CA LEU A 118 4.20 -4.89 -5.44
C LEU A 118 3.60 -5.00 -6.83
N GLU A 119 2.87 -3.97 -7.27
CA GLU A 119 2.32 -3.92 -8.63
C GLU A 119 3.42 -3.94 -9.68
N ARG A 120 4.37 -2.99 -9.61
CA ARG A 120 5.46 -2.82 -10.57
C ARG A 120 6.33 -4.05 -10.72
N TRP A 121 6.69 -4.67 -9.60
CA TRP A 121 7.57 -5.84 -9.55
C TRP A 121 6.82 -7.16 -9.65
N GLY A 122 5.50 -7.15 -9.92
CA GLY A 122 4.72 -8.36 -10.13
C GLY A 122 4.65 -9.27 -8.90
N ALA A 123 4.56 -8.68 -7.70
CA ALA A 123 4.51 -9.38 -6.42
C ALA A 123 3.07 -9.50 -5.85
N GLN A 124 2.09 -9.65 -6.75
CA GLN A 124 0.67 -9.79 -6.43
C GLN A 124 0.32 -10.94 -5.47
N PRO A 125 1.04 -12.09 -5.47
CA PRO A 125 0.82 -13.13 -4.46
C PRO A 125 1.01 -12.66 -3.02
N LEU A 126 1.69 -11.52 -2.77
CA LEU A 126 1.85 -10.97 -1.43
C LEU A 126 0.66 -10.12 -0.95
N LEU A 127 -0.22 -9.68 -1.85
CA LEU A 127 -1.34 -8.79 -1.51
C LEU A 127 -2.27 -9.37 -0.42
N PRO A 128 -2.64 -10.66 -0.42
CA PRO A 128 -3.47 -11.22 0.67
C PRO A 128 -2.82 -11.10 2.05
N PHE A 129 -1.49 -11.21 2.15
CA PHE A 129 -0.76 -11.05 3.41
C PHE A 129 -0.70 -9.57 3.83
N PHE A 130 -0.50 -8.67 2.87
CA PHE A 130 -0.56 -7.22 3.12
C PHE A 130 -1.94 -6.82 3.63
N TRP A 131 -3.02 -7.26 2.96
CA TRP A 131 -4.39 -6.95 3.35
C TRP A 131 -4.73 -7.50 4.72
N ARG A 132 -4.29 -8.71 5.04
CA ARG A 132 -4.48 -9.28 6.37
C ARG A 132 -3.76 -8.47 7.46
N ALA A 133 -2.52 -8.04 7.22
CA ALA A 133 -1.78 -7.22 8.17
C ALA A 133 -2.49 -5.87 8.43
N LEU A 134 -2.95 -5.22 7.36
CA LEU A 134 -3.71 -3.96 7.47
C LEU A 134 -5.07 -4.18 8.16
N GLU A 135 -5.78 -5.27 7.83
CA GLU A 135 -7.05 -5.64 8.48
C GLU A 135 -6.87 -5.80 9.99
N THR A 136 -5.87 -6.56 10.42
CA THR A 136 -5.54 -6.73 11.84
C THR A 136 -5.22 -5.39 12.48
N ALA A 137 -4.42 -4.54 11.84
CA ALA A 137 -4.07 -3.23 12.38
C ALA A 137 -5.29 -2.30 12.53
N ILE A 138 -6.26 -2.35 11.59
CA ILE A 138 -7.53 -1.62 11.67
C ILE A 138 -8.38 -2.15 12.83
N ARG A 139 -8.57 -3.47 12.94
CA ARG A 139 -9.37 -4.08 14.01
C ARG A 139 -8.80 -3.81 15.39
N ASP A 140 -7.47 -3.81 15.49
CA ASP A 140 -6.74 -3.51 16.72
C ASP A 140 -6.64 -2.00 17.02
N LYS A 141 -7.20 -1.13 16.15
CA LYS A 141 -7.12 0.34 16.25
C LYS A 141 -5.69 0.88 16.35
N LYS A 142 -4.73 0.18 15.72
CA LYS A 142 -3.30 0.55 15.73
C LYS A 142 -2.95 1.58 14.65
N VAL A 143 -3.84 1.80 13.69
CA VAL A 143 -3.66 2.72 12.57
C VAL A 143 -4.69 3.82 12.58
N TRP A 144 -4.30 4.98 12.07
CA TRP A 144 -5.22 6.09 11.93
C TRP A 144 -6.18 5.87 10.76
N ALA A 145 -7.48 5.98 11.05
CA ALA A 145 -8.53 5.52 10.13
C ALA A 145 -8.49 6.18 8.74
N PRO A 146 -8.32 7.51 8.61
CA PRO A 146 -8.18 8.13 7.29
C PRO A 146 -7.04 7.52 6.47
N TRP A 147 -5.87 7.28 7.05
CA TRP A 147 -4.73 6.71 6.33
C TRP A 147 -4.92 5.24 5.97
N ALA A 148 -5.58 4.46 6.84
CA ALA A 148 -5.98 3.09 6.52
C ALA A 148 -6.98 3.05 5.36
N PHE A 149 -7.99 3.94 5.37
CA PHE A 149 -8.95 4.08 4.27
C PHE A 149 -8.25 4.45 2.96
N GLN A 150 -7.35 5.44 2.97
CA GLN A 150 -6.60 5.82 1.78
C GLN A 150 -5.77 4.67 1.24
N THR A 151 -5.05 3.96 2.11
CA THR A 151 -4.22 2.80 1.72
C THR A 151 -5.07 1.73 1.05
N ALA A 152 -6.22 1.39 1.63
CA ALA A 152 -7.17 0.44 1.04
C ALA A 152 -7.72 0.94 -0.30
N ALA A 153 -8.05 2.23 -0.42
CA ALA A 153 -8.57 2.84 -1.65
C ALA A 153 -7.52 2.81 -2.78
N PHE A 154 -6.26 3.16 -2.51
CA PHE A 154 -5.15 3.04 -3.46
C PHE A 154 -4.94 1.60 -3.91
N GLY A 155 -5.14 0.64 -3.00
CA GLY A 155 -5.11 -0.80 -3.29
C GLY A 155 -6.34 -1.37 -3.98
N ASN A 156 -7.35 -0.55 -4.30
CA ASN A 156 -8.65 -0.99 -4.79
C ASN A 156 -9.34 -2.04 -3.89
N ASN A 157 -9.18 -1.94 -2.56
CA ASN A 157 -9.76 -2.88 -1.60
C ASN A 157 -11.01 -2.28 -0.94
N ALA A 158 -12.15 -2.39 -1.62
CA ALA A 158 -13.44 -1.87 -1.14
C ALA A 158 -13.85 -2.46 0.22
N THR A 159 -13.59 -3.74 0.46
CA THR A 159 -13.93 -4.43 1.71
C THR A 159 -13.16 -3.85 2.90
N LEU A 160 -11.88 -3.49 2.73
CA LEU A 160 -11.13 -2.84 3.80
C LEU A 160 -11.56 -1.37 3.98
N CYS A 161 -11.89 -0.64 2.92
CA CYS A 161 -12.50 0.69 3.07
C CYS A 161 -13.79 0.62 3.89
N GLU A 162 -14.67 -0.34 3.58
CA GLU A 162 -15.89 -0.59 4.33
C GLU A 162 -15.60 -0.95 5.80
N LEU A 163 -14.63 -1.83 6.05
CA LEU A 163 -14.23 -2.19 7.41
C LEU A 163 -13.75 -0.97 8.21
N VAL A 164 -12.94 -0.09 7.61
CA VAL A 164 -12.48 1.14 8.27
C VAL A 164 -13.68 1.99 8.68
N LEU A 165 -14.65 2.20 7.78
CA LEU A 165 -15.85 2.97 8.08
C LEU A 165 -16.67 2.36 9.23
N ARG A 166 -16.70 1.03 9.36
CA ARG A 166 -17.42 0.35 10.45
C ARG A 166 -16.71 0.42 11.80
N VAL A 167 -15.40 0.19 11.81
CA VAL A 167 -14.61 0.10 13.07
C VAL A 167 -14.33 1.48 13.65
N GLU A 168 -14.24 2.49 12.78
CA GLU A 168 -13.71 3.82 13.11
C GLU A 168 -14.68 4.96 12.70
N ALA A 169 -15.99 4.69 12.71
CA ALA A 169 -17.01 5.66 12.34
C ALA A 169 -16.99 6.93 13.20
N ASP A 170 -16.71 6.78 14.50
CA ASP A 170 -16.74 7.85 15.49
C ASP A 170 -15.43 8.64 15.57
N ASN A 171 -14.46 8.38 14.68
CA ASN A 171 -13.20 9.11 14.70
C ASN A 171 -13.41 10.58 14.34
N LEU A 172 -12.73 11.42 15.11
CA LEU A 172 -12.69 12.87 14.93
C LEU A 172 -11.27 13.31 14.57
N TRP A 173 -11.13 14.40 13.83
CA TRP A 173 -9.81 14.97 13.61
C TRP A 173 -9.22 15.46 14.94
N ALA A 174 -8.01 15.03 15.25
CA ALA A 174 -7.25 15.54 16.37
C ALA A 174 -6.43 16.77 15.95
N GLN A 175 -6.06 17.62 16.91
CA GLN A 175 -5.23 18.79 16.64
C GLN A 175 -3.87 18.36 16.05
N GLY A 176 -3.53 18.89 14.88
CA GLY A 176 -2.24 18.66 14.22
C GLY A 176 -2.10 17.32 13.47
N ILE A 177 -3.06 16.40 13.54
CA ILE A 177 -2.99 15.12 12.82
C ILE A 177 -3.74 15.26 11.48
N GLY A 178 -3.00 15.14 10.36
CA GLY A 178 -3.51 15.14 8.97
C GLY A 178 -4.65 16.12 8.75
N THR A 179 -4.31 17.41 8.74
CA THR A 179 -5.03 18.56 9.28
C THR A 179 -6.44 18.87 8.73
N GLY A 180 -7.42 17.98 8.99
CA GLY A 180 -8.84 18.32 8.90
C GLY A 180 -9.29 19.29 10.00
N THR A 181 -10.58 19.58 10.08
CA THR A 181 -11.12 20.48 11.12
C THR A 181 -11.17 19.75 12.46
N PRO A 182 -10.45 20.20 13.51
CA PRO A 182 -10.39 19.49 14.78
C PRO A 182 -11.77 19.28 15.40
N ARG A 183 -11.97 18.10 16.01
CA ARG A 183 -13.21 17.64 16.66
C ARG A 183 -14.38 17.37 15.73
N GLU A 184 -14.22 17.60 14.43
CA GLU A 184 -15.20 17.20 13.41
C GLU A 184 -14.93 15.77 12.95
N SER A 185 -15.96 15.13 12.40
CA SER A 185 -15.86 13.76 11.89
C SER A 185 -14.80 13.65 10.79
N VAL A 186 -14.01 12.58 10.83
CA VAL A 186 -13.05 12.29 9.76
C VAL A 186 -13.71 11.87 8.44
N TRP A 187 -15.01 11.56 8.47
CA TRP A 187 -15.78 11.13 7.30
C TRP A 187 -16.59 12.25 6.66
N ASP A 188 -16.61 13.45 7.26
CA ASP A 188 -17.28 14.61 6.68
C ASP A 188 -16.42 15.26 5.58
N PRO A 189 -16.89 15.26 4.31
CA PRO A 189 -16.17 15.88 3.20
C PRO A 189 -15.87 17.36 3.37
N ALA A 190 -16.65 18.11 4.16
CA ALA A 190 -16.41 19.53 4.41
C ALA A 190 -15.12 19.76 5.21
N HIS A 191 -14.71 18.76 6.00
CA HIS A 191 -13.60 18.85 6.95
C HIS A 191 -12.35 18.09 6.48
N TRP A 192 -12.35 17.55 5.26
CA TRP A 192 -11.21 16.81 4.73
C TRP A 192 -10.02 17.70 4.34
N PRO A 193 -8.80 17.36 4.81
CA PRO A 193 -7.58 18.03 4.35
C PRO A 193 -7.26 17.68 2.90
N ALA A 194 -6.41 18.51 2.27
CA ALA A 194 -5.91 18.26 0.91
C ALA A 194 -5.23 16.89 0.77
N ALA A 195 -4.51 16.44 1.80
CA ALA A 195 -3.87 15.13 1.81
C ALA A 195 -4.89 13.98 1.69
N PHE A 196 -6.03 14.06 2.39
CA PHE A 196 -7.09 13.04 2.29
C PHE A 196 -7.77 13.06 0.91
N ARG A 197 -7.91 14.25 0.30
CA ARG A 197 -8.43 14.42 -1.05
C ARG A 197 -7.53 13.86 -2.16
N SER A 198 -6.30 13.45 -1.84
CA SER A 198 -5.43 12.73 -2.79
C SER A 198 -5.84 11.27 -3.02
N SER A 199 -6.83 10.76 -2.27
CA SER A 199 -7.38 9.42 -2.48
C SER A 199 -7.96 9.26 -3.90
N PRO A 200 -8.04 8.03 -4.43
CA PRO A 200 -8.63 7.79 -5.74
C PRO A 200 -10.05 8.40 -5.86
N PRO A 201 -10.34 9.21 -6.90
CA PRO A 201 -11.59 9.97 -7.00
C PRO A 201 -12.87 9.15 -6.87
N ARG A 202 -12.89 7.91 -7.38
CA ARG A 202 -14.06 7.02 -7.26
C ARG A 202 -14.41 6.71 -5.81
N TYR A 203 -13.40 6.53 -4.96
CA TYR A 203 -13.57 6.20 -3.55
C TYR A 203 -14.03 7.43 -2.76
N LEU A 204 -13.49 8.62 -3.09
CA LEU A 204 -13.94 9.88 -2.49
C LEU A 204 -15.39 10.18 -2.82
N ARG A 205 -15.78 10.11 -4.10
CA ARG A 205 -17.16 10.34 -4.53
C ARG A 205 -18.14 9.36 -3.89
N ALA A 206 -17.77 8.08 -3.80
CA ALA A 206 -18.59 7.08 -3.14
C ALA A 206 -18.78 7.40 -1.65
N LEU A 207 -17.72 7.84 -0.97
CA LEU A 207 -17.76 8.23 0.44
C LEU A 207 -18.56 9.52 0.65
N GLU A 208 -18.39 10.54 -0.21
CA GLU A 208 -19.16 11.79 -0.19
C GLU A 208 -20.67 11.51 -0.30
N HIS A 209 -21.09 10.72 -1.29
CA HIS A 209 -22.49 10.34 -1.46
C HIS A 209 -23.03 9.50 -0.30
N ALA A 210 -22.22 8.59 0.24
CA ALA A 210 -22.60 7.79 1.38
C ALA A 210 -22.82 8.64 2.64
N TRP A 211 -21.94 9.62 2.87
CA TRP A 211 -22.05 10.60 3.95
C TRP A 211 -23.32 11.45 3.82
N GLU A 212 -23.58 12.04 2.66
CA GLU A 212 -24.78 12.84 2.42
C GLU A 212 -26.07 12.03 2.64
N SER A 213 -26.09 10.77 2.19
CA SER A 213 -27.23 9.86 2.36
C SER A 213 -27.46 9.47 3.82
N SER A 214 -26.39 9.20 4.58
CA SER A 214 -26.49 8.82 6.00
C SER A 214 -26.89 10.01 6.87
N PHE A 215 -26.34 11.20 6.61
CA PHE A 215 -26.61 12.41 7.37
C PHE A 215 -28.07 12.87 7.28
N ARG A 216 -28.67 12.84 6.08
CA ARG A 216 -30.11 13.11 5.88
C ARG A 216 -31.03 12.20 6.70
N LYS A 217 -30.52 11.06 7.16
CA LYS A 217 -31.26 10.04 7.92
C LYS A 217 -30.83 9.97 9.39
N GLY A 218 -30.25 11.04 9.93
CA GLY A 218 -29.91 11.15 11.36
C GLY A 218 -28.43 10.96 11.72
N GLY A 219 -27.51 10.94 10.74
CA GLY A 219 -26.06 10.92 11.00
C GLY A 219 -25.47 9.56 11.40
N PRO A 220 -24.13 9.48 11.53
CA PRO A 220 -23.40 8.26 11.87
C PRO A 220 -23.30 8.00 13.39
N GLU A 221 -23.90 8.83 14.26
CA GLU A 221 -23.75 8.77 15.72
C GLU A 221 -24.33 7.49 16.37
N SER A 222 -25.10 6.71 15.61
CA SER A 222 -25.64 5.43 16.07
C SER A 222 -25.02 4.27 15.30
N SER A 223 -24.94 3.09 15.91
CA SER A 223 -24.51 1.86 15.22
C SER A 223 -25.28 1.61 13.90
N ALA A 224 -26.57 1.94 13.86
CA ALA A 224 -27.38 1.89 12.64
C ALA A 224 -26.95 2.92 11.58
N GLY A 225 -26.50 4.11 12.00
CA GLY A 225 -25.90 5.13 11.16
C GLY A 225 -24.57 4.69 10.56
N VAL A 226 -23.72 4.04 11.36
CA VAL A 226 -22.45 3.45 10.93
C VAL A 226 -22.64 2.38 9.84
N GLU A 227 -23.51 1.40 10.09
CA GLU A 227 -23.79 0.34 9.12
C GLU A 227 -24.38 0.90 7.83
N ARG A 228 -25.21 1.95 7.95
CA ARG A 228 -25.76 2.66 6.79
C ARG A 228 -24.68 3.36 5.99
N LEU A 229 -23.75 4.10 6.63
CA LEU A 229 -22.65 4.78 5.95
C LEU A 229 -21.80 3.78 5.17
N ALA A 230 -21.38 2.68 5.83
CA ALA A 230 -20.56 1.65 5.20
C ALA A 230 -21.29 0.95 4.03
N GLY A 231 -22.57 0.60 4.20
CA GLY A 231 -23.38 -0.03 3.15
C GLY A 231 -23.65 0.89 1.96
N GLU A 232 -23.96 2.16 2.21
CA GLU A 232 -24.14 3.16 1.15
C GLU A 232 -22.84 3.42 0.39
N PHE A 233 -21.69 3.42 1.08
CA PHE A 233 -20.38 3.54 0.44
C PHE A 233 -20.13 2.42 -0.58
N VAL A 234 -20.33 1.15 -0.19
CA VAL A 234 -20.15 0.01 -1.11
C VAL A 234 -21.14 0.09 -2.29
N ARG A 235 -22.40 0.46 -2.02
CA ARG A 235 -23.42 0.64 -3.06
C ARG A 235 -23.02 1.72 -4.06
N CYS A 236 -22.60 2.89 -3.60
CA CYS A 236 -22.17 4.00 -4.44
C CYS A 236 -20.90 3.66 -5.24
N LEU A 237 -19.96 2.93 -4.64
CA LEU A 237 -18.74 2.51 -5.32
C LEU A 237 -19.04 1.58 -6.51
N GLY A 238 -20.01 0.67 -6.38
CA GLY A 238 -20.43 -0.23 -7.47
C GLY A 238 -21.19 0.46 -8.60
N ILE A 239 -21.72 1.67 -8.39
CA ILE A 239 -22.36 2.49 -9.45
C ILE A 239 -21.33 3.30 -10.23
N ALA A 240 -20.15 3.55 -9.64
CA ALA A 240 -19.09 4.36 -10.24
C ALA A 240 -18.21 3.58 -11.24
N GLU A 241 -18.56 2.32 -11.56
CA GLU A 241 -17.91 1.47 -12.58
C GLU A 241 -18.50 1.71 -13.99
#